data_AF-A0A371EXQ5-F1
#
_entry.id   AF-A0A371EXQ5-F1
#
_cell.length_a   1.000
_cell.length_b   1.000
_cell.length_c   1.000
_cell.angle_alpha   90.00
_cell.angle_beta   90.00
_cell.angle_gamma   90.00
#
_symmetry.space_group_name_H-M   'P 1'
#
loop_
_entity.id
_entity.type
_entity.pdbx_description
1 polymer ?
#
loop_
_entity_poly.entity_id
_entity_poly.type
_entity_poly.pdbx_seq_one_letter_code
_entity_poly.pdbx_strand_id
1 'polypeptide(L)'
;MYTTFKCSPPVSSHTKAQLTLNSFEKGGDGGGPSECDNQYHNDDTPVVALSTGWFNNRSRCLHNITISANGKSVVAMVVDECDSTMGCDQDHDYQPPCSNNIVDASKAVWKALAE
;
A
#
# COMPACT_ATOMS: atom_id res chain seq x y z
N MET A 1 -22.42 -3.11 5.99
CA MET A 1 -21.60 -4.23 5.46
C MET A 1 -20.49 -3.61 4.63
N TYR A 2 -19.25 -4.06 4.82
CA TYR A 2 -18.10 -3.67 4.00
C TYR A 2 -17.79 -4.78 3.01
N THR A 3 -17.38 -4.41 1.79
CA THR A 3 -17.06 -5.36 0.74
C THR A 3 -15.62 -5.84 0.91
N THR A 4 -15.40 -7.14 0.77
CA THR A 4 -14.07 -7.77 0.81
C THR A 4 -13.70 -8.30 -0.57
N PHE A 5 -12.41 -8.32 -0.89
CA PHE A 5 -11.87 -8.77 -2.16
C PHE A 5 -10.67 -9.69 -1.94
N LYS A 6 -10.55 -10.73 -2.78
CA LYS A 6 -9.34 -11.56 -2.88
C LYS A 6 -8.55 -11.27 -4.16
N CYS A 7 -9.06 -10.38 -5.00
CA CYS A 7 -8.51 -10.07 -6.30
C CYS A 7 -8.52 -8.56 -6.53
N SER A 8 -7.55 -8.11 -7.32
CA SER A 8 -7.40 -6.73 -7.77
C SER A 8 -7.57 -6.67 -9.29
N PRO A 9 -7.83 -5.48 -9.86
CA PRO A 9 -7.89 -5.32 -11.31
C PRO A 9 -6.63 -5.85 -12.02
N PRO A 10 -6.71 -6.26 -13.30
CA PRO A 10 -5.57 -6.80 -14.03
C PRO A 10 -4.38 -5.84 -14.06
N VAL A 11 -3.19 -6.38 -13.82
CA VAL A 11 -1.94 -5.63 -13.95
C VAL A 11 -1.58 -5.47 -15.42
N SER A 12 -1.26 -4.24 -15.83
CA SER A 12 -0.79 -3.87 -17.16
C SER A 12 0.46 -2.99 -17.07
N SER A 13 0.99 -2.54 -18.22
CA SER A 13 2.09 -1.57 -18.24
C SER A 13 1.73 -0.23 -17.58
N HIS A 14 0.44 0.12 -17.52
CA HIS A 14 -0.07 1.34 -16.90
C HIS A 14 -1.33 1.00 -16.08
N THR A 15 -1.11 0.28 -14.98
CA THR A 15 -2.19 -0.12 -14.07
C THR A 15 -2.76 1.11 -13.37
N LYS A 16 -4.07 1.35 -13.52
CA LYS A 16 -4.76 2.43 -12.82
C LYS A 16 -5.03 2.02 -11.38
N ALA A 17 -4.68 2.89 -10.44
CA ALA A 17 -4.88 2.68 -9.01
C ALA A 17 -5.37 3.97 -8.34
N GLN A 18 -5.89 3.84 -7.13
CA GLN A 18 -6.06 4.94 -6.20
C GLN A 18 -4.86 4.98 -5.28
N LEU A 19 -4.21 6.14 -5.21
CA LEU A 19 -3.13 6.38 -4.26
C LEU A 19 -3.73 6.89 -2.95
N THR A 20 -3.39 6.26 -1.83
CA THR A 20 -3.75 6.73 -0.49
C THR A 20 -2.49 7.06 0.31
N LEU A 21 -2.65 7.77 1.44
CA LEU A 21 -1.56 8.15 2.32
C LEU A 21 -1.60 7.26 3.55
N ASN A 22 -0.46 6.64 3.88
CA ASN A 22 -0.27 5.87 5.10
C ASN A 22 1.09 6.16 5.72
N SER A 23 1.17 6.03 7.05
CA SER A 23 2.44 6.04 7.77
C SER A 23 2.82 4.61 8.16
N PHE A 24 4.02 4.20 7.76
CA PHE A 24 4.60 2.89 8.06
C PHE A 24 5.52 2.95 9.30
N GLU A 25 5.49 4.05 10.04
CA GLU A 25 6.28 4.24 11.25
C GLU A 25 5.67 3.52 12.44
N LYS A 26 6.51 3.25 13.45
CA LYS A 26 6.02 2.72 14.72
C LYS A 26 5.09 3.73 15.39
N GLY A 27 3.84 3.33 15.60
CA GLY A 27 2.80 4.20 16.16
C GLY A 27 2.17 5.15 15.14
N GLY A 28 2.44 4.94 13.84
CA GLY A 28 1.68 5.53 12.74
C GLY A 28 0.41 4.74 12.42
N ASP A 29 -0.25 5.15 11.34
CA ASP A 29 -1.57 4.63 10.94
C ASP A 29 -1.53 3.17 10.43
N GLY A 30 -0.38 2.67 9.99
CA GLY A 30 -0.19 1.31 9.48
C GLY A 30 -0.22 0.21 10.54
N GLY A 31 -0.35 0.56 11.82
CA GLY A 31 -0.45 -0.39 12.93
C GLY A 31 0.84 -1.18 13.19
N GLY A 32 0.91 -2.41 12.67
CA GLY A 32 2.02 -3.34 12.88
C GLY A 32 3.24 -3.07 11.99
N PRO A 33 4.35 -3.82 12.19
CA PRO A 33 5.45 -3.84 11.23
C PRO A 33 5.00 -4.41 9.88
N SER A 34 5.59 -3.93 8.78
CA SER A 34 5.16 -4.28 7.43
C SER A 34 5.40 -5.75 7.07
N GLU A 35 4.47 -6.31 6.30
CA GLU A 35 4.38 -7.75 6.08
C GLU A 35 5.60 -8.36 5.39
N CYS A 36 6.24 -7.63 4.47
CA CYS A 36 7.34 -8.17 3.66
C CYS A 36 8.62 -8.45 4.45
N ASP A 37 8.92 -7.65 5.47
CA ASP A 37 10.20 -7.69 6.19
C ASP A 37 10.09 -7.61 7.71
N ASN A 38 8.87 -7.50 8.25
CA ASN A 38 8.60 -7.30 9.68
C ASN A 38 9.28 -6.05 10.26
N GLN A 39 9.40 -4.98 9.47
CA GLN A 39 10.00 -3.71 9.89
C GLN A 39 9.01 -2.55 9.77
N TYR A 40 9.24 -1.53 10.59
CA TYR A 40 8.66 -0.21 10.39
C TYR A 40 9.54 0.57 9.41
N HIS A 41 8.93 1.43 8.59
CA HIS A 41 9.61 2.24 7.59
C HIS A 41 9.35 3.72 7.88
N ASN A 42 10.40 4.54 7.83
CA ASN A 42 10.29 5.98 8.09
C ASN A 42 9.47 6.69 7.00
N ASP A 43 8.69 7.69 7.37
CA ASP A 43 7.81 8.45 6.46
C ASP A 43 8.55 9.15 5.30
N ASP A 44 9.85 9.40 5.43
CA ASP A 44 10.70 9.96 4.38
C ASP A 44 11.32 8.88 3.46
N THR A 45 11.00 7.60 3.68
CA THR A 45 11.37 6.47 2.80
C THR A 45 10.24 6.19 1.80
N PRO A 46 10.50 6.16 0.48
CA PRO A 46 9.46 5.88 -0.51
C PRO A 46 9.08 4.40 -0.52
N VAL A 47 8.11 4.05 0.33
CA VAL A 47 7.53 2.70 0.44
C VAL A 47 6.01 2.72 0.25
N VAL A 48 5.45 1.57 -0.12
CA VAL A 48 4.01 1.36 -0.33
C VAL A 48 3.51 -0.01 0.15
N ALA A 49 2.22 -0.07 0.45
CA ALA A 49 1.41 -1.28 0.50
C ALA A 49 0.60 -1.45 -0.78
N LEU A 50 0.30 -2.70 -1.15
CA LEU A 50 -0.57 -3.01 -2.29
C LEU A 50 -1.82 -3.75 -1.81
N SER A 51 -2.98 -3.48 -2.42
CA SER A 51 -4.16 -4.32 -2.22
C SER A 51 -3.84 -5.81 -2.41
N THR A 52 -4.45 -6.69 -1.62
CA THR A 52 -4.22 -8.15 -1.60
C THR A 52 -3.96 -8.79 -2.97
N GLY A 53 -4.81 -8.52 -3.96
CA GLY A 53 -4.68 -9.13 -5.29
C GLY A 53 -3.44 -8.67 -6.05
N TRP A 54 -2.97 -7.44 -5.83
CA TRP A 54 -1.71 -6.94 -6.39
C TRP A 54 -0.51 -7.34 -5.57
N PHE A 55 -0.62 -7.37 -4.24
CA PHE A 55 0.41 -7.90 -3.34
C PHE A 55 0.78 -9.35 -3.68
N ASN A 56 -0.23 -10.14 -4.09
CA ASN A 56 -0.10 -11.45 -4.70
C ASN A 56 0.73 -12.41 -3.85
N ASN A 57 0.30 -12.62 -2.60
CA ASN A 57 0.96 -13.52 -1.65
C ASN A 57 2.46 -13.24 -1.55
N ARG A 58 2.81 -11.98 -1.27
CA ARG A 58 4.19 -11.50 -1.11
C ARG A 58 5.07 -11.58 -2.37
N SER A 59 4.54 -11.94 -3.54
CA SER A 59 5.36 -12.07 -4.76
C SER A 59 5.99 -10.75 -5.21
N ARG A 60 5.49 -9.61 -4.73
CA ARG A 60 6.02 -8.27 -5.01
C ARG A 60 6.82 -7.68 -3.86
N CYS A 61 6.99 -8.40 -2.75
CA CYS A 61 7.73 -7.91 -1.61
C CYS A 61 9.13 -7.47 -1.98
N LEU A 62 9.51 -6.29 -1.51
CA LEU A 62 10.83 -5.67 -1.70
C LEU A 62 11.17 -5.42 -3.18
N HIS A 63 10.18 -5.50 -4.08
CA HIS A 63 10.32 -5.07 -5.46
C HIS A 63 9.86 -3.62 -5.59
N ASN A 64 10.56 -2.89 -6.46
CA ASN A 64 10.24 -1.52 -6.78
C ASN A 64 9.14 -1.42 -7.83
N ILE A 65 8.21 -0.49 -7.63
CA ILE A 65 7.24 -0.07 -8.63
C ILE A 65 7.46 1.41 -8.96
N THR A 66 7.09 1.80 -10.18
CA THR A 66 7.04 3.21 -10.57
C THR A 66 5.60 3.69 -10.46
N ILE A 67 5.40 4.74 -9.67
CA ILE A 67 4.10 5.40 -9.50
C ILE A 67 4.17 6.69 -10.30
N SER A 68 3.19 6.91 -11.18
CA SER A 68 3.12 8.10 -12.03
C SER A 68 1.81 8.85 -11.80
N ALA A 69 1.91 10.14 -11.48
CA ALA A 69 0.77 11.03 -11.29
C ALA A 69 1.17 12.48 -11.59
N ASN A 70 0.24 13.31 -12.09
CA ASN A 70 0.47 14.74 -12.34
C ASN A 70 1.71 15.07 -13.20
N GLY A 71 2.05 14.19 -14.16
CA GLY A 71 3.22 14.36 -15.02
C GLY A 71 4.57 14.02 -14.36
N LYS A 72 4.55 13.49 -13.13
CA LYS A 72 5.73 13.07 -12.37
C LYS A 72 5.71 11.57 -12.12
N SER A 73 6.88 11.05 -11.75
CA SER A 73 7.06 9.65 -11.39
C SER A 73 7.98 9.51 -10.20
N VAL A 74 7.68 8.54 -9.34
CA VAL A 74 8.53 8.16 -8.21
C VAL A 74 8.67 6.64 -8.17
N VAL A 75 9.85 6.16 -7.79
CA VAL A 75 10.09 4.75 -7.53
C VAL A 75 9.87 4.50 -6.05
N ALA A 76 9.03 3.52 -5.72
CA ALA A 76 8.74 3.13 -4.35
C ALA A 76 8.84 1.61 -4.17
N MET A 77 9.29 1.18 -3.01
CA MET A 77 9.42 -0.24 -2.66
C MET A 77 8.12 -0.75 -2.05
N VAL A 78 7.66 -1.92 -2.51
CA VAL A 78 6.52 -2.60 -1.89
C VAL A 78 6.99 -3.27 -0.60
N VAL A 79 6.42 -2.86 0.53
CA VAL A 79 6.79 -3.38 1.85
C VAL A 79 5.64 -4.08 2.56
N ASP A 80 4.39 -3.85 2.12
CA ASP A 80 3.23 -4.30 2.89
C ASP A 80 2.03 -4.71 2.03
N GLU A 81 1.07 -5.36 2.68
CA GLU A 81 -0.26 -5.62 2.15
C GLU A 81 -1.27 -4.59 2.67
N CYS A 82 -2.09 -4.03 1.79
CA CYS A 82 -3.34 -3.36 2.17
C CYS A 82 -4.45 -4.41 2.14
N ASP A 83 -4.73 -5.03 3.30
CA ASP A 83 -5.60 -6.21 3.37
C ASP A 83 -7.04 -5.85 2.96
N SER A 84 -7.47 -6.42 1.83
CA SER A 84 -8.81 -6.24 1.27
C SER A 84 -9.76 -7.39 1.62
N THR A 85 -9.30 -8.40 2.34
CA THR A 85 -10.02 -9.63 2.67
C THR A 85 -10.72 -9.57 4.02
N MET A 86 -10.21 -8.75 4.95
CA MET A 86 -10.73 -8.62 6.31
C MET A 86 -10.49 -7.22 6.90
N GLY A 87 -11.07 -6.98 8.08
CA GLY A 87 -11.15 -5.69 8.74
C GLY A 87 -12.38 -5.62 9.66
N CYS A 88 -12.60 -4.47 10.28
CA CYS A 88 -13.65 -4.24 11.30
C CYS A 88 -13.49 -5.13 12.54
N ASP A 89 -12.27 -5.55 12.86
CA ASP A 89 -11.93 -6.35 14.02
C ASP A 89 -10.78 -5.69 14.80
N GLN A 90 -10.42 -6.29 15.93
CA GLN A 90 -9.39 -5.74 16.82
C GLN A 90 -7.99 -5.72 16.18
N ASP A 91 -7.69 -6.67 15.29
CA ASP A 91 -6.37 -6.77 14.67
C ASP A 91 -6.14 -5.66 13.63
N HIS A 92 -7.24 -5.07 13.12
CA HIS A 92 -7.24 -3.97 12.15
C HIS A 92 -7.65 -2.62 12.76
N ASP A 93 -7.56 -2.45 14.09
CA ASP A 93 -8.03 -1.24 14.80
C ASP A 93 -9.47 -0.83 14.46
N TYR A 94 -10.31 -1.82 14.14
CA TYR A 94 -11.68 -1.65 13.66
C TYR A 94 -11.83 -0.85 12.36
N GLN A 95 -10.74 -0.66 11.60
CA GLN A 95 -10.75 -0.06 10.27
C GLN A 95 -11.40 -1.02 9.25
N PRO A 96 -12.10 -0.50 8.22
CA PRO A 96 -12.70 -1.35 7.20
C PRO A 96 -11.63 -2.03 6.33
N PRO A 97 -11.98 -3.15 5.65
CA PRO A 97 -11.11 -3.76 4.65
C PRO A 97 -10.69 -2.77 3.57
N CYS A 98 -9.46 -2.91 3.09
CA CYS A 98 -8.92 -2.11 2.00
C CYS A 98 -9.71 -2.32 0.69
N SER A 99 -9.79 -1.28 -0.15
CA SER A 99 -10.30 -1.46 -1.52
C SER A 99 -9.31 -2.25 -2.37
N ASN A 100 -9.78 -2.86 -3.45
CA ASN A 100 -8.96 -3.79 -4.24
C ASN A 100 -8.07 -3.16 -5.31
N ASN A 101 -8.02 -1.82 -5.37
CA ASN A 101 -7.28 -1.06 -6.37
C ASN A 101 -6.43 0.06 -5.73
N ILE A 102 -5.94 -0.18 -4.52
CA ILE A 102 -5.19 0.75 -3.69
C ILE A 102 -3.69 0.50 -3.81
N VAL A 103 -2.95 1.59 -3.96
CA VAL A 103 -1.53 1.70 -3.63
C VAL A 103 -1.47 2.62 -2.43
N ASP A 104 -1.16 2.09 -1.26
CA ASP A 104 -1.16 2.86 -0.02
C ASP A 104 0.25 3.33 0.29
N ALA A 105 0.48 4.64 0.28
CA ALA A 105 1.81 5.17 0.08
C ALA A 105 2.29 6.06 1.21
N SER A 106 3.58 5.94 1.52
CA SER A 106 4.28 6.81 2.46
C SER A 106 4.23 8.29 2.06
N LYS A 107 4.44 9.17 3.04
CA LYS A 107 4.52 10.61 2.83
C LYS A 107 5.58 11.01 1.79
N ALA A 108 6.72 10.31 1.75
CA ALA A 108 7.77 10.52 0.76
C ALA A 108 7.27 10.38 -0.69
N VAL A 109 6.44 9.37 -0.96
CA VAL A 109 5.86 9.14 -2.30
C VAL A 109 4.98 10.32 -2.70
N TRP A 110 4.13 10.79 -1.79
CA TRP A 110 3.26 11.94 -2.04
C TRP A 110 4.03 13.23 -2.29
N LYS A 111 5.08 13.52 -1.49
CA LYS A 111 5.95 14.68 -1.71
C LYS A 111 6.57 14.64 -3.11
N ALA A 112 7.16 13.50 -3.49
CA ALA A 112 7.82 13.34 -4.80
C ALA A 112 6.86 13.50 -6.00
N LEU A 113 5.57 13.21 -5.83
CA LEU A 113 4.56 13.40 -6.87
C LEU A 113 3.94 14.81 -6.87
N ALA A 114 4.16 15.60 -5.82
CA ALA A 114 3.64 16.96 -5.70
C ALA A 114 4.63 18.05 -6.17
N GLU A 115 5.95 17.81 -6.11
CA GLU A 115 7.04 18.79 -6.35
C GLU A 115 7.52 18.96 -7.79
#